data_AF-A0A165PCI8-F1
#
_entry.id   AF-A0A165PCI8-F1
#
_cell.length_a   1.000
_cell.length_b   1.000
_cell.length_c   1.000
_cell.angle_alpha   90.00
_cell.angle_beta   90.00
_cell.angle_gamma   90.00
#
_symmetry.space_group_name_H-M   'P 1'
#
loop_
_entity.id
_entity.type
_entity.pdbx_description
1 polymer ?
#
loop_
_entity_poly.entity_id
_entity_poly.type
_entity_poly.pdbx_seq_one_letter_code
_entity_poly.pdbx_strand_id
1 'polypeptide(L)'
;MALKHLELLVDIFRPVCNVLDIYDALDTSALSRLARTCRTLQPVAESRLYHSFVSSPDKHYIDTPLSFFLTLADCPRVAAHVRDIVVVLDPTEYDATAPLIIIRRGLAALTAPLTRLFFIVEPPPRTFASWTTVSQILCDCTVPISELWLNTAIDRDLLQFLKRQDTLRNITLEPPPRTQSHLPDPPMEDIHASQPGVLSNLRKFCGPMVLAPLLLGHPTVTHCSYRVHVAFERGTALPSYNTTRRLHTTLSSLHFGLRSLYLPGVDLHENLTLDILRNTSLRLPCLRYLGRLILPLGDKLGEFFQLLNRMSELRFLELTLRDGNQYLTHAPEAALRHLVLSCATYCPSLRTITIKLQTYPTYVYRFDKGTAEGDDAFANMSVHSIAKGHFEPDLWWDV
;
A
#
# COMPACT_ATOMS: atom_id res chain seq x y z
N MET A 1 48.16 -13.46 -0.45
CA MET A 1 48.97 -13.81 0.74
C MET A 1 48.30 -13.46 2.06
N ALA A 2 47.65 -12.29 2.20
CA ALA A 2 47.03 -11.85 3.46
C ALA A 2 45.94 -12.80 4.02
N LEU A 3 45.07 -13.35 3.18
CA LEU A 3 44.02 -14.30 3.60
C LEU A 3 44.55 -15.61 4.20
N LYS A 4 45.63 -16.17 3.63
CA LYS A 4 46.31 -17.35 4.19
C LYS A 4 46.99 -17.06 5.52
N HIS A 5 47.49 -15.84 5.72
CA HIS A 5 48.04 -15.43 7.01
C HIS A 5 46.92 -15.24 8.05
N LEU A 6 45.74 -14.81 7.63
CA LEU A 6 44.56 -14.66 8.49
C LEU A 6 44.00 -16.03 8.91
N GLU A 7 43.96 -17.02 8.01
CA GLU A 7 43.67 -18.42 8.37
C GLU A 7 44.68 -18.97 9.38
N LEU A 8 45.97 -18.76 9.13
CA LEU A 8 47.04 -19.18 10.04
C LEU A 8 46.93 -18.51 11.41
N LEU A 9 46.63 -17.21 11.45
CA LEU A 9 46.44 -16.44 12.67
C LEU A 9 45.21 -16.92 13.44
N VAL A 10 44.09 -17.23 12.78
CA VAL A 10 42.90 -17.73 13.48
C VAL A 10 43.13 -19.12 14.05
N ASP A 11 43.84 -20.01 13.34
CA ASP A 11 44.20 -21.33 13.87
C ASP A 11 45.19 -21.24 15.04
N ILE A 12 46.10 -20.27 15.03
CA ILE A 12 47.07 -20.04 16.12
C ILE A 12 46.43 -19.35 17.34
N PHE A 13 45.55 -18.37 17.12
CA PHE A 13 44.96 -17.54 18.18
C PHE A 13 43.55 -17.99 18.63
N ARG A 14 43.03 -19.08 18.07
CA ARG A 14 41.75 -19.72 18.47
C ARG A 14 41.54 -19.87 19.98
N PRO A 15 42.58 -20.14 20.82
CA PRO A 15 42.42 -20.27 22.26
C PRO A 15 42.56 -18.95 23.05
N VAL A 16 43.06 -17.87 22.43
CA VAL A 16 43.63 -16.71 23.16
C VAL A 16 42.90 -15.40 22.85
N CYS A 17 42.27 -15.26 21.69
CA CYS A 17 41.46 -14.09 21.36
C CYS A 17 39.99 -14.49 21.29
N ASN A 18 39.10 -13.62 21.79
CA ASN A 18 37.69 -13.65 21.38
C ASN A 18 37.68 -13.38 19.87
N VAL A 19 37.77 -14.44 19.09
CA VAL A 19 37.77 -14.42 17.62
C VAL A 19 36.61 -13.56 17.10
N LEU A 20 35.50 -13.50 17.85
CA LEU A 20 34.33 -12.64 17.64
C LEU A 20 34.64 -11.14 17.60
N ASP A 21 35.57 -10.62 18.39
CA ASP A 21 35.89 -9.19 18.48
C ASP A 21 36.65 -8.69 17.23
N ILE A 22 37.44 -9.56 16.60
CA ILE A 22 38.10 -9.27 15.32
C ILE A 22 37.08 -9.20 14.19
N TYR A 23 36.02 -10.03 14.25
CA TYR A 23 34.95 -10.01 13.25
C TYR A 23 34.04 -8.79 13.37
N ASP A 24 33.88 -8.23 14.56
CA ASP A 24 33.09 -7.01 14.78
C ASP A 24 33.77 -5.76 14.20
N ALA A 25 35.07 -5.84 13.87
CA ALA A 25 35.81 -4.79 13.18
C ALA A 25 35.87 -4.95 11.64
N LEU A 26 35.35 -6.04 11.07
CA LEU A 26 35.40 -6.30 9.63
C LEU A 26 34.19 -5.69 8.91
N ASP A 27 34.46 -4.99 7.80
CA ASP A 27 33.40 -4.47 6.93
C ASP A 27 32.68 -5.59 6.15
N THR A 28 31.52 -5.26 5.57
CA THR A 28 30.70 -6.20 4.79
C THR A 28 31.45 -6.79 3.58
N SER A 29 32.39 -6.03 3.00
CA SER A 29 33.25 -6.47 1.89
C SER A 29 34.25 -7.55 2.31
N ALA A 30 34.90 -7.39 3.47
CA ALA A 30 35.82 -8.35 4.04
C ALA A 30 35.08 -9.62 4.49
N LEU A 31 33.91 -9.46 5.12
CA LEU A 31 33.06 -10.59 5.50
C LEU A 31 32.58 -11.37 4.25
N SER A 32 32.17 -10.68 3.18
CA SER A 32 31.76 -11.32 1.91
C SER A 32 32.92 -12.05 1.22
N ARG A 33 34.14 -11.51 1.30
CA ARG A 33 35.33 -12.22 0.82
C ARG A 33 35.61 -13.46 1.65
N LEU A 34 35.58 -13.37 2.98
CA LEU A 34 35.79 -14.50 3.88
C LEU A 34 34.75 -15.61 3.66
N ALA A 35 33.48 -15.25 3.51
CA ALA A 35 32.39 -16.19 3.21
C ALA A 35 32.64 -16.99 1.91
N ARG A 36 33.28 -16.38 0.91
CA ARG A 36 33.61 -17.04 -0.37
C ARG A 36 34.91 -17.82 -0.36
N THR A 37 35.94 -17.29 0.29
CA THR A 37 37.31 -17.79 0.09
C THR A 37 37.81 -18.69 1.22
N CYS A 38 37.22 -18.62 2.42
CA CYS A 38 37.68 -19.35 3.59
C CYS A 38 36.62 -20.34 4.11
N ARG A 39 36.78 -21.63 3.82
CA ARG A 39 35.82 -22.66 4.24
C ARG A 39 35.66 -22.76 5.76
N THR A 40 36.75 -22.55 6.50
CA THR A 40 36.76 -22.67 7.97
C THR A 40 35.98 -21.55 8.64
N LEU A 41 36.06 -20.33 8.08
CA LEU A 41 35.47 -19.11 8.66
C LEU A 41 34.15 -18.74 7.98
N GLN A 42 33.81 -19.41 6.89
CA GLN A 42 32.59 -19.20 6.11
C GLN A 42 31.32 -19.17 6.97
N PRO A 43 31.04 -20.14 7.87
CA PRO A 43 29.81 -20.12 8.65
C PRO A 43 29.69 -18.90 9.57
N VAL A 44 30.82 -18.46 10.14
CA VAL A 44 30.87 -17.29 11.03
C VAL A 44 30.70 -16.01 10.21
N ALA A 45 31.36 -15.91 9.06
CA ALA A 45 31.22 -14.77 8.15
C ALA A 45 29.80 -14.65 7.59
N GLU A 46 29.18 -15.76 7.17
CA GLU A 46 27.79 -15.80 6.69
C GLU A 46 26.79 -15.39 7.78
N SER A 47 26.97 -15.92 9.01
CA SER A 47 26.15 -15.56 10.16
C SER A 47 26.26 -14.07 10.50
N ARG A 48 27.49 -13.54 10.53
CA ARG A 48 27.73 -12.10 10.79
C ARG A 48 27.20 -11.21 9.67
N LEU A 49 27.31 -11.61 8.40
CA LEU A 49 26.68 -10.90 7.27
C LEU A 49 25.16 -10.86 7.43
N TYR A 50 24.54 -12.02 7.72
CA TYR A 50 23.11 -12.08 7.98
C TYR A 50 22.70 -11.19 9.16
N HIS A 51 23.44 -11.23 10.26
CA HIS A 51 23.22 -10.34 11.40
C HIS A 51 23.45 -8.87 11.04
N SER A 52 24.40 -8.52 10.18
CA SER A 52 24.57 -7.12 9.74
C SER A 52 23.36 -6.61 8.97
N PHE A 53 22.65 -7.50 8.25
CA PHE A 53 21.42 -7.17 7.54
C PHE A 53 20.20 -7.12 8.45
N VAL A 54 20.14 -8.02 9.45
CA VAL A 54 19.00 -8.13 10.37
C VAL A 54 19.12 -7.21 11.57
N SER A 55 20.31 -6.83 12.00
CA SER A 55 20.55 -6.13 13.28
C SER A 55 20.76 -4.63 13.14
N SER A 56 20.65 -4.04 11.93
CA SER A 56 20.66 -2.57 11.79
C SER A 56 19.52 -1.98 12.64
N PRO A 57 19.79 -1.18 13.68
CA PRO A 57 18.79 -0.81 14.69
C PRO A 57 17.78 0.25 14.24
N ASP A 58 18.03 0.99 13.15
CA ASP A 58 17.12 2.06 12.69
C ASP A 58 15.97 1.54 11.79
N LYS A 59 15.50 0.31 12.09
CA LYS A 59 14.37 -0.36 11.45
C LYS A 59 13.11 0.47 11.57
N HIS A 60 12.88 1.33 10.60
CA HIS A 60 11.63 1.32 9.84
C HIS A 60 11.83 1.83 8.41
N TYR A 61 12.88 2.60 8.12
CA TYR A 61 13.15 3.14 6.80
C TYR A 61 14.65 3.44 6.68
N ILE A 62 15.45 2.54 6.10
CA ILE A 62 16.85 2.84 5.77
C ILE A 62 17.15 2.28 4.40
N ASP A 63 17.75 3.13 3.57
CA ASP A 63 18.32 2.84 2.27
C ASP A 63 19.14 1.54 2.29
N THR A 64 18.74 0.56 1.48
CA THR A 64 19.56 -0.64 1.32
C THR A 64 20.79 -0.29 0.50
N PRO A 65 22.02 -0.33 1.06
CA PRO A 65 23.21 0.06 0.33
C PRO A 65 23.51 -0.94 -0.80
N LEU A 66 24.07 -0.48 -1.92
CA LEU A 66 24.45 -1.37 -3.05
C LEU A 66 25.35 -2.54 -2.64
N SER A 67 26.15 -2.37 -1.58
CA SER A 67 26.98 -3.43 -0.99
C SER A 67 26.16 -4.62 -0.48
N PHE A 68 24.92 -4.41 -0.03
CA PHE A 68 23.99 -5.49 0.33
C PHE A 68 23.69 -6.37 -0.88
N PHE A 69 23.26 -5.78 -2.00
CA PHE A 69 22.90 -6.55 -3.20
C PHE A 69 24.10 -7.24 -3.83
N LEU A 70 25.28 -6.61 -3.80
CA LEU A 70 26.53 -7.28 -4.17
C LEU A 70 26.80 -8.51 -3.28
N THR A 71 26.59 -8.38 -1.97
CA THR A 71 26.77 -9.48 -1.02
C THR A 71 25.77 -10.61 -1.28
N LEU A 72 24.50 -10.30 -1.56
CA LEU A 72 23.50 -11.32 -1.92
C LEU A 72 23.89 -12.07 -3.19
N ALA A 73 24.35 -11.35 -4.21
CA ALA A 73 24.81 -11.93 -5.46
C ALA A 73 26.04 -12.84 -5.28
N ASP A 74 26.93 -12.47 -4.37
CA ASP A 74 28.19 -13.17 -4.12
C ASP A 74 28.05 -14.33 -3.10
N CYS A 75 27.03 -14.31 -2.23
CA CYS A 75 26.86 -15.24 -1.12
C CYS A 75 25.44 -15.86 -1.08
N PRO A 76 25.15 -16.89 -1.90
CA PRO A 76 23.80 -17.49 -2.01
C PRO A 76 23.22 -18.04 -0.71
N ARG A 77 24.07 -18.51 0.20
CA ARG A 77 23.64 -19.03 1.52
C ARG A 77 23.08 -17.93 2.40
N VAL A 78 23.66 -16.73 2.36
CA VAL A 78 23.11 -15.56 3.06
C VAL A 78 21.80 -15.12 2.40
N ALA A 79 21.74 -15.12 1.07
CA ALA A 79 20.52 -14.81 0.33
C ALA A 79 19.35 -15.74 0.67
N ALA A 80 19.60 -17.01 0.99
CA ALA A 80 18.57 -17.96 1.41
C ALA A 80 17.88 -17.60 2.74
N HIS A 81 18.51 -16.76 3.57
CA HIS A 81 17.97 -16.32 4.86
C HIS A 81 17.22 -14.98 4.77
N VAL A 82 17.36 -14.22 3.68
CA VAL A 82 16.67 -12.94 3.51
C VAL A 82 15.17 -13.18 3.31
N ARG A 83 14.35 -12.43 4.06
CA ARG A 83 12.88 -12.52 4.03
C ARG A 83 12.21 -11.19 3.76
N ASP A 84 12.84 -10.07 4.13
CA ASP A 84 12.30 -8.73 3.98
C ASP A 84 13.36 -7.85 3.30
N ILE A 85 12.96 -7.07 2.29
CA ILE A 85 13.83 -6.13 1.57
C ILE A 85 13.11 -4.80 1.38
N VAL A 86 13.81 -3.70 1.65
CA VAL A 86 13.34 -2.33 1.40
C VAL A 86 14.36 -1.60 0.54
N VAL A 87 14.02 -1.31 -0.71
CA VAL A 87 14.89 -0.58 -1.62
C VAL A 87 14.39 0.85 -1.69
N VAL A 88 15.26 1.80 -1.39
CA VAL A 88 15.00 3.22 -1.57
C VAL A 88 15.94 3.70 -2.67
N LEU A 89 15.38 4.28 -3.72
CA LEU A 89 16.13 4.86 -4.83
C LEU A 89 16.01 6.38 -4.77
N ASP A 90 17.14 7.05 -4.60
CA ASP A 90 17.26 8.50 -4.80
C ASP A 90 17.57 8.80 -6.29
N PRO A 91 16.64 9.35 -7.07
CA PRO A 91 16.89 9.62 -8.49
C PRO A 91 18.09 10.56 -8.74
N THR A 92 18.58 11.31 -7.76
CA THR A 92 19.77 12.17 -7.89
C THR A 92 21.10 11.40 -7.84
N GLU A 93 21.13 10.26 -7.15
CA GLU A 93 22.33 9.40 -7.04
C GLU A 93 22.36 8.30 -8.12
N TYR A 94 21.19 7.93 -8.65
CA TYR A 94 20.99 6.70 -9.42
C TYR A 94 20.79 6.91 -10.94
N ASP A 95 21.21 8.05 -11.50
CA ASP A 95 21.27 8.28 -12.97
C ASP A 95 22.24 7.31 -13.71
N ALA A 96 22.98 6.48 -12.97
CA ALA A 96 23.85 5.45 -13.50
C ALA A 96 23.16 4.07 -13.64
N THR A 97 23.36 3.40 -14.77
CA THR A 97 22.89 2.03 -15.01
C THR A 97 23.51 0.99 -14.07
N ALA A 98 24.73 1.24 -13.57
CA ALA A 98 25.48 0.29 -12.76
C ALA A 98 24.81 -0.08 -11.41
N PRO A 99 24.37 0.88 -10.57
CA PRO A 99 23.56 0.61 -9.38
C PRO A 99 22.34 -0.29 -9.61
N LEU A 100 21.59 -0.04 -10.69
CA LEU A 100 20.36 -0.76 -11.01
C LEU A 100 20.67 -2.22 -11.40
N ILE A 101 21.77 -2.44 -12.13
CA ILE A 101 22.29 -3.77 -12.45
C ILE A 101 22.67 -4.52 -11.16
N ILE A 102 23.28 -3.84 -10.20
CA ILE A 102 23.66 -4.43 -8.91
C ILE A 102 22.42 -4.90 -8.13
N ILE A 103 21.41 -4.04 -8.01
CA ILE A 103 20.15 -4.38 -7.33
C ILE A 103 19.48 -5.57 -8.00
N ARG A 104 19.34 -5.51 -9.33
CA ARG A 104 18.76 -6.59 -10.15
C ARG A 104 19.49 -7.92 -9.92
N ARG A 105 20.83 -7.92 -9.92
CA ARG A 105 21.63 -9.13 -9.66
C ARG A 105 21.43 -9.66 -8.24
N GLY A 106 21.36 -8.80 -7.24
CA GLY A 106 21.13 -9.21 -5.86
C GLY A 106 19.74 -9.82 -5.65
N LEU A 107 18.70 -9.23 -6.25
CA LEU A 107 17.34 -9.80 -6.23
C LEU A 107 17.26 -11.14 -6.96
N ALA A 108 17.92 -11.27 -8.11
CA ALA A 108 17.98 -12.53 -8.87
C ALA A 108 18.74 -13.65 -8.13
N ALA A 109 19.63 -13.30 -7.19
CA ALA A 109 20.37 -14.26 -6.39
C ALA A 109 19.60 -14.78 -5.16
N LEU A 110 18.43 -14.21 -4.87
CA LEU A 110 17.55 -14.73 -3.83
C LEU A 110 17.05 -16.11 -4.22
N THR A 111 17.10 -17.04 -3.29
CA THR A 111 16.67 -18.43 -3.50
C THR A 111 15.49 -18.82 -2.63
N ALA A 112 15.17 -18.01 -1.63
CA ALA A 112 14.13 -18.29 -0.67
C ALA A 112 12.97 -17.28 -0.79
N PRO A 113 11.73 -17.70 -0.46
CA PRO A 113 10.57 -16.83 -0.56
C PRO A 113 10.72 -15.57 0.31
N LEU A 114 10.31 -14.44 -0.24
CA LEU A 114 10.25 -13.17 0.48
C LEU A 114 8.89 -13.00 1.15
N THR A 115 8.92 -12.58 2.41
CA THR A 115 7.74 -12.09 3.11
C THR A 115 7.37 -10.70 2.60
N ARG A 116 8.32 -9.76 2.56
CA ARG A 116 8.09 -8.37 2.12
C ARG A 116 9.12 -7.86 1.14
N LEU A 117 8.66 -7.16 0.11
CA LEU A 117 9.49 -6.36 -0.80
C LEU A 117 8.90 -4.96 -0.94
N PHE A 118 9.60 -3.96 -0.42
CA PHE A 118 9.25 -2.56 -0.56
C PHE A 118 10.23 -1.88 -1.50
N PHE A 119 9.72 -1.13 -2.46
CA PHE A 119 10.52 -0.41 -3.45
C PHE A 119 10.02 1.02 -3.53
N ILE A 120 10.80 1.93 -2.97
CA ILE A 120 10.52 3.34 -2.78
C ILE A 120 11.39 4.12 -3.76
N VAL A 121 10.80 5.01 -4.54
CA VAL A 121 11.54 5.97 -5.36
C VAL A 121 11.27 7.35 -4.78
N GLU A 122 12.30 8.00 -4.25
CA GLU A 122 12.14 9.30 -3.60
C GLU A 122 11.91 10.43 -4.63
N PRO A 123 11.05 11.42 -4.33
CA PRO A 123 10.84 12.58 -5.18
C PRO A 123 12.00 13.60 -5.09
N PRO A 124 12.31 14.33 -6.20
CA PRO A 124 11.59 14.36 -7.46
C PRO A 124 12.34 13.59 -8.58
N PRO A 125 11.82 12.47 -9.08
CA PRO A 125 12.27 11.96 -10.35
C PRO A 125 11.82 12.93 -11.45
N ARG A 126 12.81 13.55 -12.08
CA ARG A 126 12.58 14.53 -13.15
C ARG A 126 12.10 13.88 -14.45
N THR A 127 12.11 12.54 -14.56
CA THR A 127 11.81 11.80 -15.80
C THR A 127 10.97 10.55 -15.55
N PHE A 128 10.11 10.21 -16.52
CA PHE A 128 9.32 8.97 -16.53
C PHE A 128 10.19 7.69 -16.56
N ALA A 129 11.42 7.81 -17.07
CA ALA A 129 12.36 6.71 -17.24
C ALA A 129 12.82 6.09 -15.90
N SER A 130 12.95 6.87 -14.83
CA SER A 130 13.34 6.36 -13.51
C SER A 130 12.25 5.48 -12.88
N TRP A 131 10.99 5.66 -13.28
CA TRP A 131 9.87 4.86 -12.79
C TRP A 131 9.77 3.52 -13.51
N THR A 132 9.95 3.48 -14.84
CA THR A 132 9.99 2.21 -15.61
C THR A 132 11.18 1.31 -15.21
N THR A 133 12.19 1.89 -14.59
CA THR A 133 13.38 1.17 -14.14
C THR A 133 13.07 0.15 -13.04
N VAL A 134 12.11 0.43 -12.15
CA VAL A 134 11.70 -0.49 -11.08
C VAL A 134 11.17 -1.80 -11.66
N SER A 135 10.30 -1.70 -12.67
CA SER A 135 9.71 -2.86 -13.34
C SER A 135 10.78 -3.74 -14.01
N GLN A 136 11.82 -3.12 -14.58
CA GLN A 136 12.94 -3.84 -15.19
C GLN A 136 13.81 -4.57 -14.14
N ILE A 137 14.01 -3.97 -12.97
CA ILE A 137 14.70 -4.63 -11.85
C ILE A 137 13.92 -5.86 -11.38
N LEU A 138 12.60 -5.73 -11.26
CA LEU A 138 11.73 -6.81 -10.79
C LEU A 138 11.58 -7.96 -11.80
N CYS A 139 11.83 -7.72 -13.09
CA CYS A 139 11.65 -8.75 -14.14
C CYS A 139 12.48 -10.03 -13.91
N ASP A 140 13.62 -9.94 -13.24
CA ASP A 140 14.50 -11.08 -12.94
C ASP A 140 14.26 -11.66 -11.54
N CYS A 141 13.39 -11.04 -10.74
CA CYS A 141 13.03 -11.57 -9.44
C CYS A 141 12.07 -12.75 -9.61
N THR A 142 12.55 -13.97 -9.39
CA THR A 142 11.78 -15.21 -9.54
C THR A 142 11.30 -15.79 -8.21
N VAL A 143 11.73 -15.23 -7.08
CA VAL A 143 11.31 -15.72 -5.77
C VAL A 143 9.84 -15.35 -5.50
N PRO A 144 9.08 -16.23 -4.83
CA PRO A 144 7.72 -15.91 -4.41
C PRO A 144 7.74 -14.79 -3.36
N ILE A 145 6.83 -13.82 -3.50
CA ILE A 145 6.67 -12.68 -2.59
C ILE A 145 5.26 -12.72 -1.99
N SER A 146 5.14 -12.50 -0.67
CA SER A 146 3.85 -12.42 0.02
C SER A 146 3.28 -10.99 0.07
N GLU A 147 4.14 -9.99 0.27
CA GLU A 147 3.74 -8.58 0.40
C GLU A 147 4.63 -7.68 -0.45
N LEU A 148 4.00 -6.81 -1.24
CA LEU A 148 4.67 -5.95 -2.20
C LEU A 148 4.20 -4.50 -2.04
N TRP A 149 5.15 -3.57 -1.89
CA TRP A 149 4.88 -2.13 -1.90
C TRP A 149 5.79 -1.47 -2.94
N LEU A 150 5.20 -0.83 -3.95
CA LEU A 150 5.95 -0.19 -5.03
C LEU A 150 5.44 1.22 -5.24
N ASN A 151 6.33 2.21 -5.28
CA ASN A 151 6.04 3.50 -5.87
C ASN A 151 6.61 3.50 -7.30
N THR A 152 5.79 3.13 -8.28
CA THR A 152 6.24 2.98 -9.68
C THR A 152 5.13 3.21 -10.70
N ALA A 153 5.54 3.54 -11.92
CA ALA A 153 4.65 3.54 -13.08
C ALA A 153 4.19 2.11 -13.40
N ILE A 154 2.94 1.98 -13.81
CA ILE A 154 2.38 0.72 -14.26
C ILE A 154 2.76 0.51 -15.72
N ASP A 155 3.52 -0.54 -16.00
CA ASP A 155 3.92 -0.93 -17.34
C ASP A 155 3.74 -2.45 -17.56
N ARG A 156 4.10 -2.91 -18.75
CA ARG A 156 4.00 -4.32 -19.15
C ARG A 156 4.88 -5.24 -18.30
N ASP A 157 6.07 -4.76 -17.94
CA ASP A 157 7.08 -5.52 -17.21
C ASP A 157 6.61 -5.80 -15.78
N LEU A 158 6.04 -4.78 -15.11
CA LEU A 158 5.42 -4.92 -13.80
C LEU A 158 4.24 -5.89 -13.86
N LEU A 159 3.37 -5.77 -14.87
CA LEU A 159 2.25 -6.70 -15.02
C LEU A 159 2.72 -8.15 -15.25
N GLN A 160 3.80 -8.36 -16.01
CA GLN A 160 4.37 -9.68 -16.22
C GLN A 160 5.07 -10.22 -14.97
N PHE A 161 5.70 -9.36 -14.16
CA PHE A 161 6.24 -9.73 -12.86
C PHE A 161 5.11 -10.15 -11.91
N LEU A 162 4.07 -9.34 -11.75
CA LEU A 162 2.89 -9.68 -10.93
C LEU A 162 2.26 -10.99 -11.40
N LYS A 163 2.26 -11.25 -12.72
CA LYS A 163 1.77 -12.51 -13.29
C LYS A 163 2.49 -13.78 -12.83
N ARG A 164 3.71 -13.65 -12.35
CA ARG A 164 4.52 -14.78 -11.85
C ARG A 164 4.36 -15.00 -10.35
N GLN A 165 3.68 -14.11 -9.64
CA GLN A 165 3.61 -14.10 -8.18
C GLN A 165 2.30 -14.77 -7.69
N ASP A 166 2.33 -16.09 -7.52
CA ASP A 166 1.20 -16.88 -7.04
C ASP A 166 0.99 -16.76 -5.52
N THR A 167 2.04 -16.48 -4.75
CA THR A 167 1.97 -16.35 -3.28
C THR A 167 1.54 -14.98 -2.77
N LEU A 168 1.35 -14.01 -3.67
CA LEU A 168 1.17 -12.61 -3.33
C LEU A 168 -0.19 -12.36 -2.66
N ARG A 169 -0.16 -11.86 -1.42
CA ARG A 169 -1.34 -11.62 -0.59
C ARG A 169 -1.68 -10.14 -0.47
N ASN A 170 -0.67 -9.29 -0.37
CA ASN A 170 -0.84 -7.87 -0.14
C ASN A 170 -0.06 -7.07 -1.18
N ILE A 171 -0.72 -6.13 -1.85
CA ILE A 171 -0.10 -5.25 -2.84
C ILE A 171 -0.47 -3.82 -2.53
N THR A 172 0.54 -2.95 -2.53
CA THR A 172 0.37 -1.50 -2.60
C THR A 172 1.16 -0.95 -3.77
N LEU A 173 0.47 -0.27 -4.69
CA LEU A 173 1.03 0.40 -5.84
C LEU A 173 0.76 1.90 -5.71
N GLU A 174 1.80 2.67 -5.45
CA GLU A 174 1.73 4.11 -5.44
C GLU A 174 2.11 4.64 -6.82
N PRO A 175 1.22 5.37 -7.50
CA PRO A 175 1.59 6.03 -8.74
C PRO A 175 2.54 7.20 -8.46
N PRO A 176 3.42 7.55 -9.41
CA PRO A 176 4.29 8.70 -9.32
C PRO A 176 3.52 9.99 -8.93
N PRO A 177 4.06 10.86 -8.07
CA PRO A 177 3.51 12.19 -7.86
C PRO A 177 3.44 12.91 -9.21
N ARG A 178 2.22 13.18 -9.68
CA ARG A 178 1.95 13.84 -10.96
C ARG A 178 2.34 15.32 -10.89
N THR A 179 3.60 15.64 -11.15
CA THR A 179 3.99 17.02 -11.50
C THR A 179 3.66 17.38 -12.95
N GLN A 180 3.22 16.43 -13.80
CA GLN A 180 2.92 16.73 -15.21
C GLN A 180 1.65 16.01 -15.70
N SER A 181 0.65 16.83 -16.00
CA SER A 181 -0.68 16.55 -16.56
C SER A 181 -0.68 16.05 -18.02
N HIS A 182 0.42 15.46 -18.51
CA HIS A 182 0.63 15.24 -19.94
C HIS A 182 1.04 13.82 -20.34
N LEU A 183 1.17 12.88 -19.41
CA LEU A 183 1.38 11.49 -19.81
C LEU A 183 0.06 10.88 -20.29
N PRO A 184 -0.01 10.38 -21.53
CA PRO A 184 -1.18 9.68 -22.02
C PRO A 184 -1.46 8.49 -21.10
N ASP A 185 -2.74 8.27 -20.80
CA ASP A 185 -3.17 7.03 -20.15
C ASP A 185 -2.53 5.86 -20.92
N PRO A 186 -1.90 4.88 -20.24
CA PRO A 186 -1.35 3.73 -20.93
C PRO A 186 -2.45 3.09 -21.79
N PRO A 187 -2.15 2.63 -23.02
CA PRO A 187 -3.15 2.06 -23.91
C PRO A 187 -3.82 0.88 -23.21
N MET A 188 -5.04 1.10 -22.71
CA MET A 188 -5.77 0.13 -21.90
C MET A 188 -6.31 -1.04 -22.72
N GLU A 189 -6.28 -0.95 -24.05
CA GLU A 189 -6.83 -1.97 -24.95
C GLU A 189 -6.11 -3.32 -24.79
N ASP A 190 -4.81 -3.34 -24.46
CA ASP A 190 -4.06 -4.58 -24.19
C ASP A 190 -4.27 -5.12 -22.76
N ILE A 191 -4.73 -4.27 -21.85
CA ILE A 191 -4.96 -4.64 -20.45
C ILE A 191 -6.25 -5.47 -20.33
N HIS A 192 -7.28 -5.15 -21.13
CA HIS A 192 -8.56 -5.87 -21.15
C HIS A 192 -8.47 -7.31 -21.71
N ALA A 193 -7.38 -7.67 -22.40
CA ALA A 193 -7.15 -9.02 -22.92
C ALA A 193 -6.41 -9.96 -21.93
N SER A 194 -6.01 -9.45 -20.75
CA SER A 194 -5.38 -10.29 -19.73
C SER A 194 -6.43 -11.15 -19.04
N GLN A 195 -6.25 -12.48 -19.12
CA GLN A 195 -7.12 -13.46 -18.47
C GLN A 195 -7.37 -13.11 -16.99
N PRO A 196 -8.62 -13.22 -16.51
CA PRO A 196 -8.92 -13.08 -15.08
C PRO A 196 -8.20 -14.19 -14.29
N GLY A 197 -7.66 -13.85 -13.11
CA GLY A 197 -7.18 -14.86 -12.15
C GLY A 197 -5.67 -14.97 -11.95
N VAL A 198 -4.91 -13.93 -12.30
CA VAL A 198 -3.45 -13.93 -12.16
C VAL A 198 -2.96 -14.03 -10.70
N LEU A 199 -3.67 -13.38 -9.77
CA LEU A 199 -3.28 -13.28 -8.35
C LEU A 199 -4.32 -13.94 -7.44
N SER A 200 -4.41 -15.27 -7.49
CA SER A 200 -5.45 -16.03 -6.78
C SER A 200 -5.41 -15.88 -5.25
N ASN A 201 -4.24 -15.61 -4.68
CA ASN A 201 -4.06 -15.47 -3.24
C ASN A 201 -4.16 -14.03 -2.72
N LEU A 202 -4.46 -13.06 -3.59
CA LEU A 202 -4.54 -11.65 -3.22
C LEU A 202 -5.68 -11.42 -2.22
N ARG A 203 -5.37 -10.73 -1.12
CA ARG A 203 -6.31 -10.39 -0.04
C ARG A 203 -6.48 -8.89 0.14
N LYS A 204 -5.38 -8.14 0.06
CA LYS A 204 -5.34 -6.68 0.21
C LYS A 204 -4.76 -6.06 -1.07
N PHE A 205 -5.48 -5.09 -1.64
CA PHE A 205 -5.01 -4.30 -2.78
C PHE A 205 -5.13 -2.81 -2.48
N CYS A 206 -4.04 -2.07 -2.61
CA CYS A 206 -4.01 -0.63 -2.60
C CYS A 206 -3.37 -0.15 -3.91
N GLY A 207 -4.04 0.67 -4.69
CA GLY A 207 -3.44 1.20 -5.91
C GLY A 207 -4.42 1.79 -6.91
N PRO A 208 -3.96 2.06 -8.15
CA PRO A 208 -4.78 2.68 -9.17
C PRO A 208 -5.98 1.81 -9.57
N MET A 209 -7.15 2.44 -9.64
CA MET A 209 -8.42 1.77 -9.99
C MET A 209 -8.38 1.03 -11.34
N VAL A 210 -7.51 1.45 -12.26
CA VAL A 210 -7.37 0.84 -13.60
C VAL A 210 -6.88 -0.61 -13.54
N LEU A 211 -6.21 -0.99 -12.46
CA LEU A 211 -5.73 -2.36 -12.24
C LEU A 211 -6.77 -3.25 -11.56
N ALA A 212 -7.85 -2.66 -11.06
CA ALA A 212 -8.88 -3.40 -10.35
C ALA A 212 -9.47 -4.56 -11.19
N PRO A 213 -9.84 -4.37 -12.48
CA PRO A 213 -10.38 -5.49 -13.27
C PRO A 213 -9.37 -6.63 -13.48
N LEU A 214 -8.06 -6.32 -13.53
CA LEU A 214 -6.99 -7.31 -13.69
C LEU A 214 -6.78 -8.14 -12.43
N LEU A 215 -6.76 -7.47 -11.27
CA LEU A 215 -6.29 -8.06 -10.02
C LEU A 215 -7.44 -8.57 -9.15
N LEU A 216 -8.65 -8.06 -9.36
CA LEU A 216 -9.79 -8.26 -8.47
C LEU A 216 -10.91 -9.07 -9.09
N GLY A 217 -10.65 -9.71 -10.24
CA GLY A 217 -11.46 -10.81 -10.73
C GLY A 217 -11.48 -12.02 -9.80
N HIS A 218 -10.87 -11.98 -8.61
CA HIS A 218 -10.76 -13.11 -7.69
C HIS A 218 -11.57 -12.94 -6.38
N PRO A 219 -12.34 -13.97 -5.94
CA PRO A 219 -13.20 -13.90 -4.75
C PRO A 219 -12.46 -13.79 -3.41
N THR A 220 -11.13 -13.89 -3.41
CA THR A 220 -10.29 -13.88 -2.19
C THR A 220 -9.94 -12.48 -1.71
N VAL A 221 -10.12 -11.46 -2.55
CA VAL A 221 -9.81 -10.08 -2.17
C VAL A 221 -10.87 -9.56 -1.22
N THR A 222 -10.44 -9.18 -0.03
CA THR A 222 -11.31 -8.73 1.05
C THR A 222 -11.13 -7.25 1.36
N HIS A 223 -10.01 -6.65 0.98
CA HIS A 223 -9.71 -5.24 1.26
C HIS A 223 -9.18 -4.54 0.01
N CYS A 224 -9.83 -3.45 -0.38
CA CYS A 224 -9.43 -2.64 -1.51
C CYS A 224 -9.35 -1.15 -1.16
N SER A 225 -8.25 -0.52 -1.55
CA SER A 225 -8.04 0.92 -1.52
C SER A 225 -7.75 1.40 -2.95
N TYR A 226 -8.70 2.07 -3.59
CA TYR A 226 -8.51 2.60 -4.95
C TYR A 226 -8.14 4.05 -4.94
N ARG A 227 -6.96 4.34 -5.49
CA ARG A 227 -6.64 5.70 -5.92
C ARG A 227 -7.38 5.95 -7.24
N VAL A 228 -8.40 6.81 -7.18
CA VAL A 228 -9.14 7.24 -8.38
C VAL A 228 -8.58 8.59 -8.81
N HIS A 229 -7.87 8.61 -9.94
CA HIS A 229 -7.51 9.87 -10.56
C HIS A 229 -8.71 10.41 -11.33
N VAL A 230 -9.38 11.42 -10.79
CA VAL A 230 -10.41 12.16 -11.52
C VAL A 230 -9.72 13.17 -12.42
N ALA A 231 -9.80 12.94 -13.73
CA ALA A 231 -9.57 13.99 -14.70
C ALA A 231 -10.84 14.84 -14.76
N PHE A 232 -10.73 16.12 -14.42
CA PHE A 232 -11.80 17.09 -14.65
C PHE A 232 -11.77 17.49 -16.12
N GLU A 233 -12.95 17.61 -16.74
CA GLU A 233 -13.03 18.20 -18.09
C GLU A 233 -12.58 19.66 -18.01
N ARG A 234 -11.71 20.09 -18.95
CA ARG A 234 -11.17 21.46 -18.96
C ARG A 234 -12.32 22.47 -18.89
N GLY A 235 -12.32 23.30 -17.85
CA GLY A 235 -13.31 24.35 -17.65
C GLY A 235 -14.60 23.93 -16.94
N THR A 236 -14.70 22.69 -16.44
CA THR A 236 -15.84 22.25 -15.61
C THR A 236 -15.37 21.62 -14.29
N ALA A 237 -16.19 21.76 -13.24
CA ALA A 237 -15.99 21.07 -11.97
C ALA A 237 -16.52 19.62 -12.00
N LEU A 238 -16.88 19.10 -13.18
CA LEU A 238 -17.47 17.78 -13.34
C LEU A 238 -16.37 16.74 -13.62
N PRO A 239 -16.44 15.56 -12.98
CA PRO A 239 -15.61 14.42 -13.35
C PRO A 239 -15.82 14.10 -14.83
N SER A 240 -14.76 13.85 -15.59
CA SER A 240 -14.90 13.38 -16.96
C SER A 240 -15.79 12.13 -17.00
N TYR A 241 -16.69 12.07 -17.98
CA TYR A 241 -17.56 10.92 -18.25
C TYR A 241 -16.80 9.58 -18.21
N ASN A 242 -15.55 9.59 -18.71
CA ASN A 242 -14.68 8.42 -18.71
C ASN A 242 -14.28 7.94 -17.32
N THR A 243 -14.07 8.83 -16.35
CA THR A 243 -13.76 8.45 -14.97
C THR A 243 -14.96 7.79 -14.30
N THR A 244 -16.15 8.37 -14.44
CA THR A 244 -17.39 7.81 -13.89
C THR A 244 -17.71 6.46 -14.50
N ARG A 245 -17.58 6.32 -15.82
CA ARG A 245 -17.76 5.04 -16.52
C ARG A 245 -16.76 3.98 -16.03
N ARG A 246 -15.47 4.33 -15.90
CA ARG A 246 -14.44 3.42 -15.39
C ARG A 246 -14.74 2.99 -13.95
N LEU A 247 -15.17 3.91 -13.08
CA LEU A 247 -15.57 3.58 -11.71
C LEU A 247 -16.74 2.61 -11.71
N HIS A 248 -17.78 2.84 -12.51
CA HIS A 248 -18.90 1.92 -12.62
C HIS A 248 -18.47 0.53 -13.09
N THR A 249 -17.63 0.44 -14.12
CA THR A 249 -17.10 -0.85 -14.62
C THR A 249 -16.30 -1.55 -13.53
N THR A 250 -15.42 -0.84 -12.84
CA THR A 250 -14.62 -1.39 -11.74
C THR A 250 -15.50 -1.86 -10.58
N LEU A 251 -16.39 -1.01 -10.07
CA LEU A 251 -17.33 -1.36 -8.99
C LEU A 251 -18.22 -2.55 -9.37
N SER A 252 -18.62 -2.63 -10.64
CA SER A 252 -19.41 -3.74 -11.17
C SER A 252 -18.64 -5.05 -11.20
N SER A 253 -17.32 -5.00 -11.36
CA SER A 253 -16.44 -6.17 -11.35
C SER A 253 -16.03 -6.64 -9.95
N LEU A 254 -16.39 -5.89 -8.89
CA LEU A 254 -16.03 -6.24 -7.53
C LEU A 254 -16.82 -7.44 -7.02
N HIS A 255 -16.15 -8.25 -6.19
CA HIS A 255 -16.70 -9.47 -5.65
C HIS A 255 -17.51 -9.26 -4.38
N PHE A 256 -18.51 -10.13 -4.22
CA PHE A 256 -19.38 -10.21 -3.05
C PHE A 256 -18.61 -10.33 -1.71
N GLY A 257 -17.40 -10.90 -1.73
CA GLY A 257 -16.56 -11.11 -0.55
C GLY A 257 -15.81 -9.87 -0.04
N LEU A 258 -15.89 -8.73 -0.74
CA LEU A 258 -15.19 -7.51 -0.33
C LEU A 258 -15.72 -6.97 1.00
N ARG A 259 -14.82 -6.70 1.94
CA ARG A 259 -15.12 -6.21 3.30
C ARG A 259 -14.72 -4.75 3.51
N SER A 260 -13.72 -4.25 2.77
CA SER A 260 -13.27 -2.86 2.90
C SER A 260 -13.07 -2.22 1.53
N LEU A 261 -13.64 -1.02 1.37
CA LEU A 261 -13.50 -0.18 0.19
C LEU A 261 -13.12 1.24 0.62
N TYR A 262 -11.92 1.68 0.24
CA TYR A 262 -11.42 3.03 0.49
C TYR A 262 -11.14 3.73 -0.85
N LEU A 263 -11.59 4.98 -1.01
CA LEU A 263 -11.45 5.73 -2.27
C LEU A 263 -10.65 7.04 -2.07
N PRO A 264 -9.33 6.99 -1.79
CA PRO A 264 -8.51 8.17 -1.53
C PRO A 264 -8.31 9.06 -2.74
N GLY A 265 -8.10 10.36 -2.46
CA GLY A 265 -7.60 11.33 -3.44
C GLY A 265 -8.66 11.86 -4.40
N VAL A 266 -9.93 11.76 -4.03
CA VAL A 266 -11.03 12.10 -4.91
C VAL A 266 -11.82 13.27 -4.32
N ASP A 267 -11.85 14.38 -5.04
CA ASP A 267 -12.91 15.37 -4.88
C ASP A 267 -14.19 14.76 -5.48
N LEU A 268 -14.78 13.76 -4.80
CA LEU A 268 -16.01 13.12 -5.27
C LEU A 268 -17.11 14.17 -5.32
N HIS A 269 -17.87 14.20 -6.39
CA HIS A 269 -19.12 14.94 -6.39
C HIS A 269 -20.17 14.13 -5.63
N GLU A 270 -21.16 14.79 -5.01
CA GLU A 270 -22.22 14.10 -4.25
C GLU A 270 -22.93 13.02 -5.08
N ASN A 271 -23.17 13.29 -6.36
CA ASN A 271 -23.80 12.33 -7.28
C ASN A 271 -22.96 11.05 -7.42
N LEU A 272 -21.62 11.20 -7.47
CA LEU A 272 -20.71 10.07 -7.58
C LEU A 272 -20.73 9.24 -6.28
N THR A 273 -20.87 9.89 -5.12
CA THR A 273 -21.09 9.19 -3.83
C THR A 273 -22.36 8.34 -3.88
N LEU A 274 -23.47 8.89 -4.36
CA LEU A 274 -24.74 8.14 -4.49
C LEU A 274 -24.60 6.98 -5.48
N ASP A 275 -23.90 7.19 -6.59
CA ASP A 275 -23.62 6.15 -7.58
C ASP A 275 -22.75 5.02 -7.00
N ILE A 276 -21.73 5.36 -6.21
CA ILE A 276 -20.93 4.37 -5.47
C ILE A 276 -21.85 3.57 -4.54
N LEU A 277 -22.61 4.24 -3.68
CA LEU A 277 -23.51 3.59 -2.72
C LEU A 277 -24.55 2.68 -3.40
N ARG A 278 -25.10 3.11 -4.54
CA ARG A 278 -26.07 2.32 -5.32
C ARG A 278 -25.44 1.04 -5.86
N ASN A 279 -24.18 1.09 -6.28
CA ASN A 279 -23.46 -0.10 -6.77
C ASN A 279 -22.99 -1.00 -5.62
N THR A 280 -22.45 -0.42 -4.55
CA THR A 280 -21.93 -1.20 -3.43
C THR A 280 -23.04 -1.87 -2.64
N SER A 281 -24.18 -1.21 -2.43
CA SER A 281 -25.31 -1.79 -1.68
C SER A 281 -25.95 -3.00 -2.34
N LEU A 282 -25.90 -3.08 -3.67
CA LEU A 282 -26.45 -4.22 -4.39
C LEU A 282 -25.44 -5.37 -4.55
N ARG A 283 -24.14 -5.07 -4.62
CA ARG A 283 -23.11 -6.04 -5.04
C ARG A 283 -22.19 -6.50 -3.91
N LEU A 284 -22.05 -5.69 -2.86
CA LEU A 284 -21.06 -5.89 -1.78
C LEU A 284 -21.74 -5.96 -0.42
N PRO A 285 -22.62 -6.95 -0.17
CA PRO A 285 -23.35 -7.02 1.10
C PRO A 285 -22.45 -7.38 2.29
N CYS A 286 -21.25 -7.91 2.06
CA CYS A 286 -20.26 -8.17 3.11
C CYS A 286 -19.39 -6.95 3.45
N LEU A 287 -19.65 -5.78 2.85
CA LEU A 287 -18.85 -4.58 3.07
C LEU A 287 -19.02 -4.05 4.50
N ARG A 288 -17.92 -3.96 5.23
CA ARG A 288 -17.83 -3.49 6.62
C ARG A 288 -17.22 -2.10 6.74
N TYR A 289 -16.37 -1.71 5.80
CA TYR A 289 -15.72 -0.41 5.75
C TYR A 289 -15.94 0.25 4.39
N LEU A 290 -16.42 1.49 4.41
CA LEU A 290 -16.57 2.33 3.22
C LEU A 290 -16.06 3.73 3.54
N GLY A 291 -15.01 4.18 2.84
CA GLY A 291 -14.36 5.44 3.20
C GLY A 291 -14.03 6.39 2.06
N ARG A 292 -13.83 7.67 2.45
CA ARG A 292 -13.57 8.84 1.60
C ARG A 292 -14.74 9.22 0.68
N LEU A 293 -15.97 9.02 1.12
CA LEU A 293 -17.15 9.52 0.39
C LEU A 293 -17.38 10.99 0.67
N ILE A 294 -18.03 11.71 -0.25
CA ILE A 294 -18.44 13.09 -0.02
C ILE A 294 -19.86 13.07 0.51
N LEU A 295 -20.08 13.67 1.69
CA LEU A 295 -21.39 13.73 2.33
C LEU A 295 -22.37 14.52 1.44
N PRO A 296 -23.44 13.91 0.92
CA PRO A 296 -24.47 14.63 0.19
C PRO A 296 -25.27 15.53 1.14
N LEU A 297 -25.64 16.72 0.69
CA LEU A 297 -26.50 17.65 1.43
C LEU A 297 -27.82 17.92 0.69
N GLY A 298 -28.77 18.54 1.39
CA GLY A 298 -30.05 18.98 0.81
C GLY A 298 -30.98 17.83 0.41
N ASP A 299 -31.52 17.92 -0.80
CA ASP A 299 -32.49 16.97 -1.38
C ASP A 299 -31.93 15.54 -1.55
N LYS A 300 -30.60 15.41 -1.71
CA LYS A 300 -29.91 14.12 -1.88
C LYS A 300 -29.74 13.34 -0.58
N LEU A 301 -29.93 13.98 0.57
CA LEU A 301 -29.69 13.34 1.86
C LEU A 301 -30.68 12.18 2.11
N GLY A 302 -31.92 12.31 1.63
CA GLY A 302 -32.90 11.23 1.71
C GLY A 302 -32.49 9.99 0.91
N GLU A 303 -32.00 10.17 -0.33
CA GLU A 303 -31.49 9.06 -1.15
C GLU A 303 -30.26 8.42 -0.50
N PHE A 304 -29.35 9.22 0.03
CA PHE A 304 -28.18 8.74 0.75
C PHE A 304 -28.55 7.78 1.90
N PHE A 305 -29.49 8.18 2.76
CA PHE A 305 -29.96 7.33 3.86
C PHE A 305 -30.66 6.05 3.38
N GLN A 306 -31.46 6.14 2.32
CA GLN A 306 -32.10 4.95 1.74
C GLN A 306 -31.09 3.94 1.20
N LEU A 307 -29.99 4.41 0.59
CA LEU A 307 -28.93 3.55 0.11
C LEU A 307 -28.10 2.98 1.27
N LEU A 308 -27.84 3.77 2.31
CA LEU A 308 -27.13 3.33 3.50
C LEU A 308 -27.90 2.21 4.24
N ASN A 309 -29.23 2.29 4.28
CA ASN A 309 -30.09 1.25 4.86
C ASN A 309 -29.99 -0.12 4.17
N ARG A 310 -29.47 -0.16 2.95
CA ARG A 310 -29.23 -1.43 2.24
C ARG A 310 -27.89 -2.08 2.63
N MET A 311 -27.05 -1.40 3.42
CA MET A 311 -25.71 -1.84 3.80
C MET A 311 -25.70 -2.48 5.19
N SER A 312 -26.27 -3.67 5.34
CA SER A 312 -26.53 -4.29 6.66
C SER A 312 -25.29 -4.70 7.47
N GLU A 313 -24.13 -4.84 6.82
CA GLU A 313 -22.87 -5.25 7.47
C GLU A 313 -21.91 -4.07 7.68
N LEU A 314 -22.27 -2.86 7.27
CA LEU A 314 -21.38 -1.71 7.30
C LEU A 314 -21.16 -1.25 8.74
N ARG A 315 -19.90 -1.26 9.18
CA ARG A 315 -19.48 -0.90 10.55
C ARG A 315 -18.76 0.44 10.60
N PHE A 316 -18.09 0.80 9.52
CA PHE A 316 -17.21 1.94 9.45
C PHE A 316 -17.52 2.76 8.20
N LEU A 317 -17.83 4.03 8.41
CA LEU A 317 -18.12 4.97 7.33
C LEU A 317 -17.24 6.22 7.46
N GLU A 318 -16.49 6.55 6.41
CA GLU A 318 -15.73 7.79 6.36
C GLU A 318 -16.30 8.73 5.29
N LEU A 319 -16.73 9.91 5.76
CA LEU A 319 -17.33 10.98 4.97
C LEU A 319 -16.43 12.21 4.98
N THR A 320 -16.45 12.95 3.89
CA THR A 320 -15.76 14.22 3.70
C THR A 320 -16.79 15.30 3.44
N LEU A 321 -16.68 16.42 4.14
CA LEU A 321 -17.47 17.61 3.89
C LEU A 321 -16.63 18.60 3.07
N ARG A 322 -17.17 19.11 1.97
CA ARG A 322 -16.53 20.15 1.16
C ARG A 322 -16.64 21.53 1.81
N ASP A 323 -15.59 22.33 1.67
CA ASP A 323 -15.55 23.72 2.10
C ASP A 323 -16.47 24.57 1.20
N GLY A 324 -17.34 25.38 1.82
CA GLY A 324 -18.33 26.22 1.11
C GLY A 324 -19.78 25.99 1.54
N ASN A 325 -20.04 24.93 2.31
CA ASN A 325 -21.36 24.69 2.88
C ASN A 325 -21.58 25.57 4.12
N GLN A 326 -22.14 26.77 3.88
CA GLN A 326 -22.51 27.77 4.91
C GLN A 326 -23.46 27.22 6.00
N TYR A 327 -24.05 26.05 5.79
CA TYR A 327 -24.90 25.38 6.78
C TYR A 327 -24.14 24.91 8.04
N LEU A 328 -22.81 24.74 7.97
CA LEU A 328 -22.02 24.21 9.07
C LEU A 328 -21.07 25.24 9.73
N THR A 329 -21.08 26.50 9.27
CA THR A 329 -20.23 27.57 9.81
C THR A 329 -20.65 28.08 11.19
N HIS A 330 -21.88 27.83 11.66
CA HIS A 330 -22.39 28.42 12.91
C HIS A 330 -22.71 27.42 14.04
N ALA A 331 -22.75 26.11 13.76
CA ALA A 331 -22.86 25.06 14.80
C ALA A 331 -22.48 23.67 14.22
N PRO A 332 -21.20 23.44 13.87
CA PRO A 332 -20.79 22.23 13.17
C PRO A 332 -21.10 20.97 13.99
N GLU A 333 -20.88 20.98 15.30
CA GLU A 333 -20.94 19.75 16.09
C GLU A 333 -22.36 19.21 16.30
N ALA A 334 -23.33 20.06 16.62
CA ALA A 334 -24.72 19.63 16.86
C ALA A 334 -25.38 19.12 15.57
N ALA A 335 -25.15 19.81 14.44
CA ALA A 335 -25.66 19.41 13.15
C ALA A 335 -24.99 18.11 12.65
N LEU A 336 -23.67 17.97 12.80
CA LEU A 336 -22.96 16.74 12.49
C LEU A 336 -23.39 15.59 13.39
N ARG A 337 -23.65 15.85 14.68
CA ARG A 337 -24.19 14.85 15.61
C ARG A 337 -25.56 14.34 15.17
N HIS A 338 -26.48 15.24 14.80
CA HIS A 338 -27.79 14.83 14.30
C HIS A 338 -27.68 13.99 13.01
N LEU A 339 -26.80 14.39 12.09
CA LEU A 339 -26.53 13.64 10.87
C LEU A 339 -25.97 12.25 11.16
N VAL A 340 -24.98 12.15 12.06
CA VAL A 340 -24.34 10.90 12.48
C VAL A 340 -25.36 9.95 13.11
N LEU A 341 -26.24 10.48 13.96
CA LEU A 341 -27.35 9.71 14.53
C LEU A 341 -28.30 9.22 13.45
N SER A 342 -28.65 10.08 12.48
CA SER A 342 -29.48 9.68 11.35
C SER A 342 -28.83 8.54 10.56
N CYS A 343 -27.52 8.62 10.26
CA CYS A 343 -26.78 7.53 9.63
C CYS A 343 -26.88 6.22 10.42
N ALA A 344 -26.72 6.27 11.75
CA ALA A 344 -26.84 5.09 12.61
C ALA A 344 -28.26 4.54 12.68
N THR A 345 -29.29 5.39 12.64
CA THR A 345 -30.69 4.97 12.55
C THR A 345 -30.95 4.21 11.26
N TYR A 346 -30.46 4.71 10.12
CA TYR A 346 -30.64 4.04 8.84
C TYR A 346 -29.72 2.84 8.65
N CYS A 347 -28.58 2.76 9.34
CA CYS A 347 -27.65 1.64 9.26
C CYS A 347 -27.19 1.24 10.68
N PRO A 348 -27.99 0.42 11.39
CA PRO A 348 -27.75 0.07 12.80
C PRO A 348 -26.45 -0.71 13.06
N SER A 349 -25.83 -1.27 12.01
CA SER A 349 -24.55 -1.96 12.11
C SER A 349 -23.36 -1.01 12.28
N LEU A 350 -23.53 0.29 12.04
CA LEU A 350 -22.47 1.29 12.15
C LEU A 350 -21.96 1.40 13.58
N ARG A 351 -20.64 1.33 13.72
CA ARG A 351 -19.91 1.50 14.99
C ARG A 351 -19.07 2.75 15.01
N THR A 352 -18.61 3.21 13.84
CA THR A 352 -17.86 4.46 13.77
C THR A 352 -18.15 5.20 12.49
N ILE A 353 -18.36 6.50 12.63
CA ILE A 353 -18.46 7.44 11.52
C ILE A 353 -17.35 8.46 11.68
N THR A 354 -16.53 8.61 10.64
CA THR A 354 -15.49 9.63 10.57
C THR A 354 -15.93 10.71 9.61
N ILE A 355 -15.95 11.96 10.05
CA ILE A 355 -16.25 13.12 9.20
C ILE A 355 -14.99 13.98 9.10
N LYS A 356 -14.44 14.05 7.90
CA LYS A 356 -13.28 14.88 7.55
C LYS A 356 -13.76 16.20 6.97
N LEU A 357 -13.34 17.30 7.56
CA LEU A 357 -13.52 18.63 6.99
C LEU A 357 -12.25 18.99 6.20
N GLN A 358 -12.37 19.52 4.96
CA GLN A 358 -11.22 19.74 4.07
C GLN A 358 -10.12 20.64 4.68
N THR A 359 -10.50 21.66 5.46
CA THR A 359 -9.57 22.59 6.11
C THR A 359 -9.44 22.44 7.64
N TYR A 360 -10.27 21.61 8.27
CA TYR A 360 -10.55 21.61 9.71
C TYR A 360 -10.27 20.24 10.38
N PRO A 361 -10.42 20.08 11.72
CA PRO A 361 -10.22 18.80 12.39
C PRO A 361 -11.07 17.66 11.83
N THR A 362 -10.59 16.43 12.04
CA THR A 362 -11.36 15.22 11.78
C THR A 362 -12.20 14.90 13.00
N TYR A 363 -13.49 14.67 12.81
CA TYR A 363 -14.42 14.25 13.85
C TYR A 363 -14.65 12.74 13.75
N VAL A 364 -14.42 12.03 14.86
CA VAL A 364 -14.66 10.59 14.96
C VAL A 364 -15.78 10.36 15.97
N TYR A 365 -16.88 9.79 15.48
CA TYR A 365 -18.05 9.43 16.27
C TYR A 365 -18.06 7.91 16.46
N ARG A 366 -18.07 7.44 17.70
CA ARG A 366 -18.13 6.01 18.03
C ARG A 366 -19.42 5.69 18.75
N PHE A 367 -20.03 4.57 18.40
CA PHE A 367 -21.20 4.03 19.06
C PHE A 367 -20.77 2.82 19.88
N ASP A 368 -20.95 2.89 21.20
CA ASP A 368 -20.65 1.75 22.07
C ASP A 368 -21.67 0.63 21.85
N LYS A 369 -21.21 -0.62 21.97
CA LYS A 369 -22.08 -1.80 21.87
C LYS A 369 -22.96 -1.88 23.12
N GLY A 370 -24.05 -1.13 23.10
CA GLY A 370 -25.09 -1.13 24.12
C GLY A 370 -26.30 -0.37 23.58
N THR A 371 -27.30 -1.13 23.11
CA THR A 371 -28.70 -0.70 22.92
C THR A 371 -28.91 0.62 22.17
N ALA A 372 -28.89 0.56 20.84
CA ALA A 372 -29.52 1.57 19.99
C ALA A 372 -31.02 1.24 19.79
N GLU A 373 -31.77 1.14 20.89
CA GLU A 373 -33.23 1.21 20.83
C GLU A 373 -33.68 2.44 21.63
N GLY A 374 -34.26 3.41 20.93
CA GLY A 374 -34.83 4.63 21.53
C GLY A 374 -33.84 5.79 21.76
N ASP A 375 -34.33 6.80 22.49
CA ASP A 375 -33.68 8.09 22.78
C ASP A 375 -32.31 7.98 23.49
N ASP A 376 -31.91 6.78 23.93
CA ASP A 376 -30.66 6.49 24.63
C ASP A 376 -29.41 6.43 23.71
N ALA A 377 -29.60 6.44 22.39
CA ALA A 377 -28.47 6.52 21.43
C ALA A 377 -27.62 7.79 21.62
N PHE A 378 -28.20 8.86 22.17
CA PHE A 378 -27.47 10.08 22.53
C PHE A 378 -26.47 9.88 23.67
N ALA A 379 -26.75 8.97 24.61
CA ALA A 379 -25.92 8.76 25.80
C ALA A 379 -24.66 7.91 25.50
N ASN A 380 -24.73 7.03 24.48
CA ASN A 380 -23.69 6.03 24.18
C ASN A 380 -22.78 6.42 23.00
N MET A 381 -22.82 7.68 22.57
CA MET A 381 -21.99 8.19 21.47
C MET A 381 -20.84 9.03 22.01
N SER A 382 -19.62 8.55 21.85
CA SER A 382 -18.41 9.32 22.14
C SER A 382 -17.94 10.09 20.89
N VAL A 383 -17.58 11.36 21.10
CA VAL A 383 -17.06 12.24 20.05
C VAL A 383 -15.61 12.57 20.37
N HIS A 384 -14.72 12.24 19.44
CA HIS A 384 -13.32 12.63 19.52
C HIS A 384 -13.01 13.58 18.36
N SER A 385 -12.62 14.82 18.70
CA SER A 385 -12.01 15.72 17.73
C SER A 385 -10.51 15.45 17.71
N ILE A 386 -9.99 15.06 16.55
CA ILE A 386 -8.57 14.82 16.35
C ILE A 386 -8.01 16.02 15.58
N ALA A 387 -7.16 16.81 16.25
CA ALA A 387 -6.39 17.86 15.61
C ALA A 387 -5.45 17.27 14.54
N LYS A 388 -5.21 18.01 13.45
CA LYS A 388 -4.45 17.57 12.27
C LYS A 388 -3.25 16.69 12.63
N GLY A 389 -3.40 15.39 12.39
CA GLY A 389 -2.36 14.38 12.34
C GLY A 389 -2.80 13.37 11.29
N HIS A 390 -1.88 12.91 10.44
CA HIS A 390 -2.16 11.93 9.41
C HIS A 390 -2.79 10.69 10.06
N PHE A 391 -4.10 10.56 9.94
CA PHE A 391 -4.81 9.36 10.31
C PHE A 391 -4.54 8.34 9.20
N GLU A 392 -3.44 7.60 9.34
CA GLU A 392 -3.10 6.53 8.41
C GLU A 392 -4.15 5.42 8.54
N PRO A 393 -4.85 5.08 7.44
CA PRO A 393 -5.83 3.99 7.42
C PRO A 393 -5.24 2.63 7.81
N ASP A 394 -3.90 2.53 7.89
CA ASP A 394 -3.17 1.30 8.13
C ASP A 394 -3.55 0.60 9.45
N LEU A 395 -4.06 1.35 10.42
CA LEU A 395 -4.58 0.83 11.69
C LEU A 395 -5.96 0.16 11.61
N TRP A 396 -6.68 0.25 10.49
CA TRP A 396 -8.08 -0.23 10.37
C TRP A 396 -8.25 -1.47 9.51
N TRP A 397 -7.20 -1.91 8.81
CA TRP A 397 -7.26 -3.10 7.94
C TRP A 397 -7.28 -4.42 8.70
N ASP A 398 -7.04 -4.40 10.01
CA ASP A 398 -6.97 -5.59 10.86
C ASP A 398 -8.19 -5.75 11.80
N VAL A 399 -9.27 -4.96 11.60
CA VAL A 399 -10.51 -4.98 12.41
C VAL A 399 -11.70 -5.67 11.73
#